data_AF-A0A0F9A1S5-F1
#
_entry.id   AF-A0A0F9A1S5-F1
#
_cell.length_a   1.000
_cell.length_b   1.000
_cell.length_c   1.000
_cell.angle_alpha   90.00
_cell.angle_beta   90.00
_cell.angle_gamma   90.00
#
_symmetry.space_group_name_H-M   'P 1'
#
loop_
_entity.id
_entity.type
_entity.pdbx_description
1 polymer ?
#
loop_
_entity_poly.entity_id
_entity_poly.type
_entity_poly.pdbx_seq_one_letter_code
_entity_poly.pdbx_strand_id
1 'polypeptide(L)' 'DPRGVYRLPVTGRNQVPADEAVAVGDKLYIDDAEAQLNKDFTLGKFFGYALGTVTAGATTSIPVLQKAEVA' A
#
# COMPACT_ATOMS: atom_id res chain seq x y z
N ASP A 1 22.11 -2.50 -0.17
CA ASP A 1 21.10 -1.54 0.32
C ASP A 1 20.02 -1.39 -0.74
N PRO A 2 18.86 -2.05 -0.62
CA PRO A 2 17.84 -2.02 -1.65
C PRO A 2 17.04 -0.70 -1.66
N ARG A 3 17.62 0.49 -1.49
CA ARG A 3 16.95 1.81 -1.65
C ARG A 3 15.56 1.94 -0.98
N GLY A 4 15.24 1.15 0.05
CA GLY A 4 13.90 1.08 0.65
C GLY A 4 12.80 0.41 -0.20
N VAL A 5 13.12 -0.42 -1.20
CA VAL A 5 12.12 -1.13 -2.03
C VAL A 5 11.91 -2.56 -1.56
N TYR A 6 10.64 -2.92 -1.29
CA TYR A 6 10.23 -4.22 -0.77
C TYR A 6 9.11 -4.83 -1.61
N ARG A 7 9.09 -6.16 -1.74
CA ARG A 7 7.97 -6.87 -2.38
C ARG A 7 6.96 -7.26 -1.31
N LEU A 8 5.84 -6.55 -1.24
CA LEU A 8 4.86 -6.67 -0.15
C LEU A 8 3.48 -7.01 -0.69
N PRO A 9 2.67 -7.77 0.06
CA PRO A 9 1.26 -7.97 -0.28
C PRO A 9 0.53 -6.63 -0.12
N VAL A 10 -0.11 -6.17 -1.20
CA VAL A 10 -0.93 -4.95 -1.21
C VAL A 10 -2.34 -5.30 -1.63
N THR A 11 -3.34 -4.76 -0.94
CA THR A 11 -4.76 -4.96 -1.23
C THR A 11 -5.32 -3.74 -1.97
N GLY A 12 -6.04 -3.99 -3.07
CA GLY A 12 -6.78 -2.98 -3.82
C GLY A 12 -8.02 -2.48 -3.09
N ARG A 13 -7.83 -1.64 -2.08
CA ARG A 13 -8.88 -1.11 -1.20
C ARG A 13 -8.57 0.33 -0.78
N ASN A 14 -9.61 1.18 -0.65
CA ASN A 14 -9.46 2.56 -0.19
C ASN A 14 -10.18 2.88 1.13
N GLN A 15 -11.10 2.02 1.57
CA GLN A 15 -11.75 2.02 2.88
C GLN A 15 -12.56 0.73 3.04
N VAL A 16 -13.00 0.36 4.24
CA VAL A 16 -13.99 -0.72 4.40
C VAL A 16 -15.41 -0.14 4.28
N PRO A 17 -16.31 -0.68 3.43
CA PRO A 17 -16.21 -1.89 2.59
C PRO A 17 -15.92 -1.61 1.09
N ALA A 18 -15.20 -0.53 0.74
CA ALA A 18 -15.02 -0.08 -0.64
C ALA A 18 -13.64 -0.47 -1.22
N ASP A 19 -13.68 -1.21 -2.32
CA ASP A 19 -12.47 -1.59 -3.04
C ASP A 19 -12.06 -0.51 -4.07
N GLU A 20 -10.76 -0.35 -4.28
CA GLU A 20 -10.20 0.55 -5.29
C GLU A 20 -8.88 0.00 -5.81
N ALA A 21 -8.66 0.04 -7.12
CA ALA A 21 -7.40 -0.41 -7.70
C ALA A 21 -6.21 0.43 -7.20
N VAL A 22 -5.06 -0.22 -7.08
CA VAL A 22 -3.76 0.44 -6.83
C VAL A 22 -3.05 0.65 -8.16
N ALA A 23 -2.66 1.90 -8.41
CA ALA A 23 -1.82 2.31 -9.53
C ALA A 23 -0.37 2.57 -9.06
N VAL A 24 0.58 2.54 -10.00
CA VAL A 24 1.97 2.95 -9.71
C VAL A 24 1.99 4.41 -9.27
N GLY A 25 2.70 4.69 -8.19
CA GLY A 25 2.77 6.02 -7.58
C GLY A 25 1.69 6.29 -6.54
N ASP A 26 0.70 5.40 -6.38
CA ASP A 26 -0.29 5.54 -5.30
C ASP A 26 0.38 5.47 -3.94
N LYS A 27 -0.13 6.28 -2.99
CA LYS A 27 0.24 6.20 -1.59
C LYS A 27 -0.34 4.93 -0.99
N LEU A 28 0.49 4.25 -0.22
CA LEU A 28 0.11 3.06 0.54
C LEU A 28 0.22 3.35 2.03
N TYR A 29 -0.73 2.79 2.77
CA TYR A 29 -0.89 2.97 4.20
C TYR A 29 -0.94 1.61 4.88
N ILE A 30 -0.20 1.48 5.99
CA ILE A 30 -0.37 0.33 6.90
C ILE A 30 -1.67 0.57 7.66
N ASP A 31 -2.68 -0.21 7.31
CA ASP A 31 -3.96 -0.28 7.99
C ASP A 31 -3.86 -1.38 9.07
N ASP A 32 -3.57 -0.94 10.30
CA ASP A 32 -3.41 -1.82 11.45
C ASP A 32 -4.73 -2.53 11.83
N ALA A 33 -5.89 -1.93 11.49
CA ALA A 33 -7.20 -2.49 11.83
C ALA A 33 -7.55 -3.70 10.95
N GLU A 34 -7.19 -3.66 9.66
CA GLU A 34 -7.40 -4.74 8.70
C GLU A 34 -6.16 -5.65 8.53
N ALA A 35 -5.03 -5.29 9.15
CA ALA A 35 -3.72 -5.92 8.95
C ALA A 35 -3.29 -5.96 7.47
N GLN A 36 -3.50 -4.83 6.77
CA GLN A 36 -3.28 -4.70 5.32
C GLN A 36 -2.39 -3.52 4.96
N LEU A 37 -1.72 -3.62 3.81
CA LEU A 37 -1.14 -2.49 3.11
C LEU A 37 -2.07 -2.15 1.95
N ASN A 38 -2.72 -0.99 1.99
CA ASN A 38 -3.75 -0.59 1.02
C ASN A 38 -3.75 0.94 0.81
N LYS A 39 -4.77 1.50 0.14
CA LYS A 39 -4.94 2.95 -0.05
C LYS A 39 -5.79 3.60 1.04
N ASP A 40 -6.15 2.89 2.09
CA ASP A 40 -6.98 3.42 3.17
C ASP A 40 -6.17 4.40 4.03
N PHE A 41 -6.37 5.69 3.76
CA PHE A 41 -5.76 6.77 4.51
C PHE A 41 -6.54 7.13 5.78
N THR A 42 -7.76 6.63 5.94
CA THR A 42 -8.66 7.03 7.05
C THR A 42 -8.22 6.41 8.36
N LEU A 43 -7.76 5.16 8.33
CA LEU A 43 -7.25 4.41 9.48
C LEU A 43 -5.76 4.05 9.35
N GLY A 44 -5.22 4.13 8.13
CA GLY A 44 -3.87 3.70 7.86
C GLY A 44 -2.79 4.77 8.10
N LYS A 45 -1.58 4.32 8.47
CA LYS A 45 -0.38 5.16 8.59
C LYS A 45 0.39 5.14 7.28
N PHE A 46 0.75 6.33 6.77
CA PHE A 46 1.48 6.43 5.51
C PHE A 46 2.80 5.65 5.55
N PHE A 47 2.91 4.66 4.66
CA PHE A 47 4.03 3.74 4.56
C PHE A 47 4.96 4.09 3.40
N GLY A 48 4.40 4.41 2.23
CA GLY A 48 5.22 4.57 1.03
C GLY A 48 4.41 4.61 -0.25
N TYR A 49 5.06 4.27 -1.37
CA TYR A 49 4.48 4.36 -2.71
C TYR A 49 4.49 3.01 -3.43
N ALA A 50 3.41 2.71 -4.14
CA ALA A 50 3.31 1.55 -4.99
C ALA A 50 4.24 1.67 -6.22
N LEU A 51 5.00 0.63 -6.54
CA LEU A 51 5.78 0.50 -7.77
C LEU A 51 5.20 -0.57 -8.73
N GLY A 52 4.02 -1.10 -8.41
CA GLY A 52 3.24 -2.02 -9.23
C GLY A 52 1.74 -1.76 -9.07
N THR A 53 0.91 -2.51 -9.80
CA THR A 53 -0.55 -2.34 -9.78
C THR A 53 -1.26 -3.50 -9.10
N VAL A 54 -2.43 -3.22 -8.53
CA VAL A 54 -3.33 -4.23 -7.93
C VAL A 54 -4.76 -3.93 -8.37
N THR A 55 -5.47 -4.94 -8.86
CA THR A 55 -6.89 -4.82 -9.20
C THR A 55 -7.72 -4.57 -7.94
N ALA A 56 -8.80 -3.80 -8.04
CA ALA A 56 -9.73 -3.58 -6.93
C ALA A 56 -10.19 -4.92 -6.31
N GLY A 57 -10.15 -5.00 -4.97
CA GLY A 57 -10.54 -6.17 -4.18
C GLY A 57 -9.53 -7.32 -4.15
N ALA A 58 -8.49 -7.28 -4.99
CA ALA A 58 -7.44 -8.29 -4.99
C ALA A 58 -6.33 -7.94 -3.99
N THR A 59 -5.63 -8.97 -3.51
CA THR A 59 -4.34 -8.81 -2.84
C THR A 59 -3.25 -9.36 -3.76
N THR A 60 -2.19 -8.60 -3.99
CA THR A 60 -1.08 -9.00 -4.87
C THR A 60 0.24 -8.52 -4.31
N SER A 61 1.27 -9.38 -4.38
CA SER A 61 2.63 -8.98 -4.01
C SER A 61 3.27 -8.12 -5.10
N ILE A 62 3.43 -6.83 -4.82
CA ILE A 62 4.02 -5.82 -5.72
C ILE A 62 5.27 -5.18 -5.10
N PRO A 63 6.18 -4.60 -5.90
CA PRO A 63 7.23 -3.75 -5.36
C PRO A 63 6.63 -2.46 -4.76
N VAL A 64 7.14 -2.05 -3.61
CA VAL A 64 6.73 -0.86 -2.84
C VAL A 64 7.97 -0.12 -2.38
N LEU A 65 8.00 1.19 -2.60
CA LEU A 65 9.02 2.07 -2.04
C LEU A 65 8.57 2.53 -0.65
N GLN A 66 9.22 2.06 0.40
CA GLN A 66 9.04 2.59 1.75
C GLN A 66 9.51 4.04 1.79
N LYS A 67 8.74 4.92 2.45
CA LYS A 67 9.21 6.29 2.71
C LYS A 67 10.53 6.23 3.49
N ALA A 68 11.43 7.17 3.23
CA ALA A 68 12.56 7.36 4.13
C ALA A 68 12.03 7.79 5.51
N GLU A 69 12.52 7.15 6.59
CA GLU A 69 12.37 7.73 7.91
C GLU A 69 13.20 9.02 7.95
N VAL A 70 12.54 10.15 8.21
CA VAL A 70 13.25 11.38 8.56
C VAL A 70 13.68 11.19 10.01
N ALA A 71 15.00 11.09 10.21
CA ALA A 71 15.62 10.97 11.52
C ALA A 71 15.31 12.16 12.45
#